data_AF-A0A806KF29-F1
#
_entry.id   AF-A0A806KF29-F1
#
_cell.length_a   1.000
_cell.length_b   1.000
_cell.length_c   1.000
_cell.angle_alpha   90.00
_cell.angle_beta   90.00
_cell.angle_gamma   90.00
#
_symmetry.space_group_name_H-M   'P 1'
#
loop_
_entity.id
_entity.type
_entity.pdbx_description
1 polymer ?
#
loop_
_entity_poly.entity_id
_entity_poly.type
_entity_poly.pdbx_seq_one_letter_code
_entity_poly.pdbx_strand_id
1 'polypeptide(L)'
;MGKLSKEEFMKRVEATPSVEPDEWDLEMLEAIETENDTSEGITLAEMDALRKCNGRISVRVPKQLHRELVVRAKDNGVSLNQYIVYKLAKG
;
A
#
# COMPACT_ATOMS: atom_id res chain seq x y z
N MET A 1 -0.82 -28.05 -12.43
CA MET A 1 0.46 -28.20 -11.71
C MET A 1 0.14 -28.30 -10.22
N GLY A 2 0.41 -29.45 -9.59
CA GLY A 2 0.21 -29.63 -8.15
C GLY A 2 1.21 -28.78 -7.37
N LYS A 3 0.77 -28.16 -6.26
CA LYS A 3 1.67 -27.40 -5.38
C LYS A 3 2.64 -28.40 -4.72
N LEU A 4 3.96 -28.14 -4.80
CA LEU A 4 4.97 -28.90 -4.05
C LEU A 4 4.71 -28.77 -2.56
N SER A 5 4.96 -29.85 -1.81
CA SER A 5 5.02 -29.76 -0.35
C SER A 5 6.24 -28.94 0.09
N LYS A 6 6.20 -28.36 1.29
CA LYS A 6 7.31 -27.57 1.84
C LYS A 6 8.61 -28.40 1.89
N GLU A 7 8.51 -29.67 2.25
CA GLU A 7 9.65 -30.59 2.34
C GLU A 7 10.28 -30.86 0.97
N GLU A 8 9.47 -31.10 -0.06
CA GLU A 8 9.95 -31.28 -1.44
C GLU A 8 10.61 -30.00 -1.99
N PHE A 9 10.05 -28.83 -1.67
CA PHE A 9 10.62 -27.55 -2.08
C PHE A 9 11.99 -27.32 -1.44
N MET A 10 12.10 -27.48 -0.11
CA MET A 10 13.37 -27.29 0.60
C MET A 10 14.44 -28.25 0.11
N LYS A 11 14.08 -29.53 -0.11
CA LYS A 11 15.00 -30.52 -0.66
C LYS A 11 15.55 -30.11 -2.04
N ARG A 12 14.74 -29.46 -2.87
CA ARG A 12 15.16 -28.96 -4.19
C ARG A 12 16.06 -27.73 -4.08
N VAL A 13 15.75 -26.82 -3.15
CA VAL A 13 16.60 -25.65 -2.86
C VAL A 13 17.98 -26.10 -2.38
N GLU A 14 18.03 -27.04 -1.43
CA GLU A 14 19.29 -27.60 -0.90
C GLU A 14 20.10 -28.35 -1.96
N ALA A 15 19.44 -29.03 -2.90
CA ALA A 15 20.09 -29.73 -4.00
C ALA A 15 20.58 -28.79 -5.12
N THR A 16 20.21 -27.51 -5.11
CA THR A 16 20.64 -26.54 -6.11
C THR A 16 22.01 -25.98 -5.71
N PRO A 17 23.07 -26.17 -6.52
CA PRO A 17 24.39 -25.64 -6.21
C PRO A 17 24.36 -24.10 -6.25
N SER A 18 25.01 -23.44 -5.29
CA SER A 18 25.29 -22.01 -5.37
C SER A 18 26.33 -21.80 -6.46
N VAL A 19 25.98 -21.03 -7.49
CA VAL A 19 26.86 -20.65 -8.60
C VAL A 19 27.12 -19.15 -8.49
N GLU A 20 28.34 -18.72 -8.78
CA GLU A 20 28.65 -17.30 -8.85
C GLU A 20 27.93 -16.67 -10.06
N PRO A 21 27.46 -15.41 -9.97
CA PRO A 21 26.83 -14.71 -11.09
C PRO A 21 27.79 -14.62 -12.29
N ASP A 22 27.25 -14.81 -13.49
CA ASP A 22 28.02 -14.62 -14.73
C ASP A 22 28.08 -13.13 -15.16
N GLU A 23 28.76 -12.84 -16.27
CA GLU A 23 28.89 -11.48 -16.79
C GLU A 23 27.53 -10.85 -17.11
N TRP A 24 26.58 -11.65 -17.59
CA TRP A 24 25.24 -11.17 -17.93
C TRP A 24 24.42 -10.86 -16.67
N ASP A 25 24.53 -11.70 -15.64
CA ASP A 25 23.92 -11.44 -14.33
C ASP A 25 24.43 -10.12 -13.71
N LEU A 26 25.75 -9.87 -13.80
CA LEU A 26 26.38 -8.65 -13.30
C LEU A 26 25.92 -7.40 -14.06
N GLU A 27 25.90 -7.47 -15.40
CA GLU A 27 25.41 -6.37 -16.24
C GLU A 27 23.95 -6.02 -15.95
N MET A 28 23.11 -7.03 -15.73
CA MET A 28 21.70 -6.84 -15.36
C MET A 28 21.56 -6.15 -14.00
N LEU A 29 22.36 -6.55 -13.01
CA LEU A 29 22.35 -5.92 -11.68
C LEU A 29 22.78 -4.45 -11.75
N GLU A 30 23.84 -4.14 -12.50
CA GLU A 30 24.29 -2.75 -12.70
C GLU A 30 23.21 -1.90 -13.38
N ALA A 31 22.56 -2.42 -14.43
CA ALA A 31 21.47 -1.73 -15.11
C ALA A 31 20.31 -1.42 -14.14
N ILE A 32 19.89 -2.39 -13.33
CA ILE A 32 18.84 -2.20 -12.32
C ILE A 32 19.23 -1.14 -11.29
N GLU A 33 20.48 -1.14 -10.82
CA GLU A 33 20.96 -0.13 -9.88
C GLU A 33 20.93 1.29 -10.46
N THR A 34 21.25 1.44 -11.75
CA THR A 34 21.16 2.75 -12.43
C THR A 34 19.72 3.23 -12.65
N GLU A 35 18.78 2.31 -12.85
CA GLU A 35 17.36 2.63 -13.11
C GLU A 35 16.53 2.80 -11.84
N ASN A 36 16.98 2.24 -10.71
CA ASN A 36 16.22 2.27 -9.47
C ASN A 36 16.04 3.72 -8.97
N ASP A 37 14.78 4.06 -8.68
CA ASP A 37 14.46 5.28 -7.95
C ASP A 37 15.07 5.20 -6.55
N THR A 38 15.92 6.17 -6.19
CA THR A 38 16.54 6.29 -4.85
C THR A 38 15.53 6.51 -3.72
N SER A 39 14.23 6.64 -4.04
CA SER A 39 13.17 6.65 -3.03
C SER A 39 13.24 5.39 -2.14
N GLU A 40 13.08 5.59 -0.84
CA GLU A 40 12.99 4.48 0.11
C GLU A 40 11.75 3.63 -0.24
N GLY A 41 12.00 2.36 -0.57
CA GLY A 41 10.93 1.38 -0.71
C GLY A 41 10.22 1.14 0.62
N ILE A 42 8.95 0.76 0.56
CA ILE A 42 8.18 0.36 1.75
C ILE A 42 8.28 -1.15 1.96
N THR A 43 8.12 -1.60 3.21
CA THR A 43 8.04 -3.02 3.51
C THR A 43 6.78 -3.65 2.91
N LEU A 44 6.82 -4.97 2.69
CA LEU A 44 5.64 -5.72 2.24
C LEU A 44 4.45 -5.53 3.21
N ALA A 45 4.72 -5.46 4.51
CA ALA A 45 3.70 -5.25 5.53
C ALA A 45 3.04 -3.87 5.43
N GLU A 46 3.82 -2.81 5.18
CA GLU A 46 3.30 -1.46 4.94
C GLU A 46 2.50 -1.40 3.64
N MET A 47 3.01 -2.05 2.58
CA MET A 47 2.29 -2.14 1.32
C MET A 47 0.93 -2.85 1.49
N ASP A 48 0.88 -3.95 2.25
CA ASP A 48 -0.37 -4.65 2.57
C ASP A 48 -1.29 -3.80 3.44
N ALA A 49 -0.76 -3.02 4.37
CA ALA A 49 -1.55 -2.08 5.17
C ALA A 49 -2.19 -0.99 4.28
N LEU A 50 -1.42 -0.41 3.35
CA LEU A 50 -1.92 0.57 2.38
C LEU A 50 -2.99 -0.02 1.47
N ARG A 51 -2.83 -1.28 1.02
CA ARG A 51 -3.87 -1.97 0.23
C ARG A 51 -5.18 -2.18 0.97
N LYS A 52 -5.16 -2.20 2.32
CA LYS A 52 -6.38 -2.30 3.14
C LYS A 52 -7.10 -0.97 3.31
N CYS A 53 -6.44 0.16 3.03
CA CYS A 53 -7.08 1.46 3.06
C CYS A 53 -8.15 1.53 1.95
N ASN A 54 -9.41 1.75 2.32
CA ASN A 54 -10.55 1.73 1.41
C ASN A 54 -11.29 3.09 1.30
N GLY A 55 -10.67 4.16 1.82
CA GLY A 55 -11.25 5.51 1.83
C GLY A 55 -12.42 5.72 2.80
N ARG A 56 -12.85 4.70 3.55
CA ARG A 56 -13.90 4.84 4.56
C ARG A 56 -13.30 5.27 5.89
N ILE A 57 -13.72 6.43 6.38
CA ILE A 57 -13.39 6.93 7.72
C ILE A 57 -14.63 6.85 8.60
N SER A 58 -14.54 6.21 9.76
CA SER A 58 -15.61 6.10 10.75
C SER A 58 -15.17 6.73 12.06
N VAL A 59 -15.75 7.86 12.43
CA VAL A 59 -15.40 8.64 13.63
C VAL A 59 -16.63 8.93 14.48
N ARG A 60 -16.42 9.05 15.80
CA ARG A 60 -17.46 9.51 16.73
C ARG A 60 -17.27 11.01 16.98
N VAL A 61 -18.34 11.78 16.89
CA VAL A 61 -18.32 13.23 17.10
C VAL A 61 -19.45 13.67 18.04
N PRO A 62 -19.31 14.77 18.79
CA PRO A 62 -20.39 15.32 19.60
C PRO A 62 -21.63 15.66 18.76
N LYS A 63 -22.83 15.47 19.33
CA LYS A 63 -24.11 15.72 18.64
C LYS A 63 -24.25 17.14 18.10
N GLN A 64 -23.73 18.12 18.84
CA GLN A 64 -23.74 19.53 18.45
C GLN A 64 -22.92 19.75 17.18
N LEU A 65 -21.70 19.21 17.12
CA LEU A 65 -20.83 19.30 15.96
C LEU A 65 -21.46 18.61 14.74
N HIS A 66 -22.00 17.40 14.91
CA HIS A 66 -22.70 16.71 13.83
C HIS A 66 -23.85 17.55 13.25
N ARG A 67 -24.67 18.16 14.12
CA ARG A 67 -25.76 19.03 13.69
C ARG A 67 -25.25 20.23 12.87
N GLU A 68 -24.20 20.89 13.35
CA GLU A 68 -23.60 22.02 12.64
C GLU A 68 -23.08 21.63 11.26
N LEU A 69 -22.42 20.47 11.14
CA LEU A 69 -21.93 19.97 9.85
C LEU A 69 -23.08 19.65 8.88
N VAL A 70 -24.16 19.04 9.37
CA VAL A 70 -25.34 18.73 8.56
C VAL A 70 -26.01 20.00 8.03
N VAL A 71 -26.17 21.01 8.88
CA VAL A 71 -26.75 22.30 8.47
C VAL A 71 -25.88 22.96 7.40
N ARG A 72 -24.58 23.09 7.64
CA ARG A 72 -23.68 23.71 6.67
C ARG A 72 -23.60 22.94 5.35
N ALA A 73 -23.59 21.60 5.39
CA ALA A 73 -23.61 20.80 4.17
C ALA A 73 -24.88 21.09 3.34
N LYS A 74 -26.03 21.17 4.01
CA LYS A 74 -27.31 21.52 3.37
C LYS A 74 -27.30 22.94 2.80
N ASP A 75 -26.76 23.92 3.54
CA ASP A 75 -26.65 25.32 3.06
C ASP A 75 -25.76 25.44 1.81
N ASN A 76 -24.77 24.55 1.67
CA ASN A 76 -23.91 24.47 0.49
C ASN A 76 -24.48 23.56 -0.62
N GLY A 77 -25.65 22.94 -0.41
CA GLY A 77 -26.28 22.05 -1.40
C GLY A 77 -25.50 20.75 -1.66
N VAL A 78 -24.66 20.30 -0.73
CA VAL A 78 -23.80 19.11 -0.87
C VAL A 78 -24.12 18.06 0.19
N SER A 79 -23.71 16.81 -0.07
CA SER A 79 -23.80 15.76 0.95
C SER A 79 -22.89 16.06 2.15
N LEU A 80 -23.25 15.55 3.33
CA LEU A 80 -22.42 15.67 4.53
C LEU A 80 -21.01 15.12 4.29
N ASN A 81 -20.89 13.96 3.62
CA ASN A 81 -19.58 13.37 3.31
C ASN A 81 -18.74 14.30 2.44
N GLN A 82 -19.32 14.86 1.37
CA GLN A 82 -18.60 15.77 0.48
C GLN A 82 -18.16 17.04 1.21
N TYR A 83 -19.03 17.57 2.08
CA TYR A 83 -18.71 18.71 2.92
C TYR A 83 -17.55 18.41 3.89
N ILE A 84 -17.56 17.24 4.52
CA ILE A 84 -16.47 16.79 5.42
C ILE A 84 -15.17 16.61 4.63
N VAL A 85 -15.19 15.94 3.48
CA VAL A 85 -14.00 15.75 2.63
C VAL A 85 -13.41 17.10 2.21
N TYR A 86 -14.25 18.03 1.78
CA TYR A 86 -13.81 19.39 1.45
C TYR A 86 -13.16 20.10 2.64
N LYS A 87 -13.74 19.97 3.84
CA LYS A 87 -13.18 20.57 5.05
C LYS A 87 -11.85 19.92 5.47
N LEU A 88 -11.69 18.61 5.29
CA LEU A 88 -10.44 17.91 5.54
C LEU A 88 -9.36 18.29 4.51
N ALA A 89 -9.72 18.49 3.25
CA ALA A 89 -8.79 18.87 2.19
C ALA A 89 -8.35 20.35 2.25
N LYS A 90 -9.15 21.21 2.89
CA LYS A 90 -8.81 22.62 3.15
C LYS A 90 -8.17 22.89 4.51
N GLY A 91 -8.07 21.86 5.35
CA GLY A 91 -7.44 21.93 6.66
C GLY A 91 -5.96 22.24 6.56
#